data_AF-A0A8C9ANY8-F1
#
_entry.id   AF-A0A8C9ANY8-F1
#
_cell.length_a   1.000
_cell.length_b   1.000
_cell.length_c   1.000
_cell.angle_alpha   90.00
_cell.angle_beta   90.00
_cell.angle_gamma   90.00
#
_symmetry.space_group_name_H-M   'P 1'
#
loop_
_entity.id
_entity.type
_entity.pdbx_description
1 polymer ?
#
loop_
_entity_poly.entity_id
_entity_poly.type
_entity_poly.pdbx_seq_one_letter_code
_entity_poly.pdbx_strand_id
1 'polypeptide(L)'
;MDTLSDLKMKEYKRSTLNELVDYITISRGCLTEQTYPEVVRMVSCNIFRTLPPSDSNEFDPEEDEPTLEASWPHLQLVYEFFIRFLESQEFQPSIAKKYIDQKFVLQLLELFDSEDPRERDYLKTVLHRIYGKFLGLRQSWCFLCKY
;
A
#
# COMPACT_ATOMS: atom_id res chain seq x y z
N MET A 1 22.65 -5.17 -19.54
CA MET A 1 22.44 -4.50 -18.24
C MET A 1 23.01 -5.42 -17.18
N ASP A 2 23.96 -4.92 -16.37
CA ASP A 2 24.71 -5.73 -15.40
C ASP A 2 23.81 -6.15 -14.24
N THR A 3 23.55 -7.45 -14.14
CA THR A 3 22.72 -8.08 -13.09
C THR A 3 23.19 -7.73 -11.67
N LEU A 4 24.50 -7.54 -11.48
CA LEU A 4 25.10 -7.10 -10.22
C LEU A 4 24.70 -5.66 -9.85
N SER A 5 24.57 -4.77 -10.85
CA SER A 5 24.13 -3.39 -10.63
C SER A 5 22.67 -3.34 -10.23
N ASP A 6 21.82 -4.19 -10.82
CA ASP A 6 20.41 -4.31 -10.48
C ASP A 6 20.19 -4.83 -9.06
N LEU A 7 20.95 -5.84 -8.65
CA LEU A 7 20.91 -6.37 -7.28
C LEU A 7 21.30 -5.28 -6.26
N LYS A 8 22.35 -4.51 -6.56
CA LYS A 8 22.78 -3.40 -5.69
C LYS A 8 21.74 -2.29 -5.60
N MET A 9 21.10 -1.92 -6.71
CA MET A 9 20.03 -0.91 -6.73
C MET A 9 18.79 -1.37 -5.94
N LYS A 10 18.42 -2.65 -6.06
CA LYS A 10 17.32 -3.25 -5.28
C LYS A 10 17.62 -3.22 -3.78
N GLU A 11 18.85 -3.54 -3.39
CA GLU A 11 19.24 -3.48 -1.97
C GLU A 11 19.24 -2.05 -1.44
N TYR A 12 19.73 -1.09 -2.23
CA TYR A 12 19.71 0.32 -1.85
C TYR A 12 18.28 0.83 -1.65
N LYS A 13 17.37 0.54 -2.59
CA LYS A 13 15.94 0.86 -2.46
C LYS A 13 15.35 0.26 -1.18
N ARG A 14 15.69 -0.98 -0.86
CA ARG A 14 15.23 -1.66 0.36
C ARG A 14 15.70 -0.94 1.62
N SER A 15 17.00 -0.61 1.72
CA SER A 15 17.56 0.13 2.86
C SER A 15 16.87 1.48 3.03
N THR A 16 16.71 2.24 1.94
CA THR A 16 16.05 3.55 2.00
C THR A 16 14.60 3.45 2.44
N LEU A 17 13.83 2.47 1.94
CA LEU A 17 12.45 2.27 2.38
C LEU A 17 12.37 1.89 3.86
N ASN A 18 13.28 1.05 4.34
CA ASN A 18 13.34 0.68 5.75
C ASN A 18 13.65 1.89 6.64
N GLU A 19 14.62 2.72 6.24
CA GLU A 19 14.94 3.97 6.94
C GLU A 19 13.75 4.93 6.97
N LEU A 20 12.94 5.01 5.90
CA LEU A 20 11.73 5.82 5.88
C LEU A 20 10.66 5.31 6.85
N VAL A 21 10.49 3.98 6.96
CA VAL A 21 9.59 3.35 7.94
C VAL A 21 10.03 3.67 9.38
N ASP A 22 11.32 3.57 9.66
CA ASP A 22 11.87 3.90 10.98
C ASP A 22 11.71 5.40 11.28
N TYR A 23 12.00 6.24 10.29
CA TYR A 23 11.92 7.69 10.42
C TYR A 23 10.51 8.17 10.76
N ILE A 24 9.48 7.68 10.06
CA ILE A 24 8.09 8.07 10.32
C ILE A 24 7.55 7.51 11.64
N THR A 25 8.12 6.41 12.12
CA THR A 25 7.73 5.77 13.38
C THR A 25 8.33 6.50 14.60
N ILE A 26 9.57 6.97 14.49
CA ILE A 26 10.34 7.55 15.61
C ILE A 26 10.24 9.08 15.64
N SER A 27 10.25 9.74 14.49
CA SER A 27 10.40 11.20 14.40
C SER A 27 9.07 11.92 14.58
N ARG A 28 9.00 12.78 15.60
CA ARG A 28 7.87 13.70 15.78
C ARG A 28 8.00 14.94 14.91
N GLY A 29 6.90 15.45 14.40
CA GLY A 29 6.84 16.66 13.57
C GLY A 29 7.24 16.44 12.12
N CYS A 30 7.43 15.20 11.66
CA CYS A 30 7.86 14.90 10.30
C CYS A 30 6.73 15.07 9.25
N LEU A 31 5.46 15.01 9.68
CA LEU A 31 4.29 15.12 8.82
C LEU A 31 3.87 16.58 8.60
N THR A 32 4.68 17.30 7.84
CA THR A 32 4.34 18.65 7.36
C THR A 32 3.36 18.60 6.19
N GLU A 33 2.67 19.70 5.87
CA GLU A 33 1.72 19.74 4.74
C GLU A 33 2.38 19.38 3.39
N GLN A 34 3.67 19.68 3.24
CA GLN A 34 4.47 19.38 2.05
C GLN A 34 4.85 17.90 1.95
N THR A 35 4.84 17.17 3.07
CA THR A 35 5.18 15.74 3.12
C THR A 35 4.06 14.87 2.51
N TYR A 36 2.79 15.26 2.67
CA TYR A 36 1.63 14.51 2.18
C TYR A 36 1.65 14.19 0.67
N PRO A 37 1.83 15.16 -0.24
CA PRO A 37 1.87 14.87 -1.68
C PRO A 37 3.02 13.93 -2.04
N GLU A 38 4.19 14.10 -1.42
CA GLU A 38 5.36 13.25 -1.71
C GLU A 38 5.16 11.81 -1.24
N VAL A 39 4.55 11.63 -0.07
CA VAL A 39 4.19 10.30 0.45
C VAL A 39 3.18 9.62 -0.45
N VAL A 40 2.07 10.30 -0.78
CA VAL A 40 1.01 9.73 -1.63
C VAL A 40 1.55 9.40 -3.02
N ARG A 41 2.40 10.26 -3.59
CA ARG A 41 3.06 10.02 -4.88
C ARG A 41 3.99 8.81 -4.81
N MET A 42 4.85 8.73 -3.79
CA MET A 42 5.78 7.60 -3.61
C MET A 42 5.02 6.28 -3.50
N VAL A 43 3.97 6.24 -2.67
CA VAL A 43 3.10 5.06 -2.51
C VAL A 43 2.44 4.72 -3.85
N SER A 44 1.78 5.68 -4.49
CA SER A 44 1.09 5.48 -5.77
C SER A 44 2.00 4.90 -6.85
N CYS A 45 3.22 5.42 -7.00
CA CYS A 45 4.17 4.95 -8.00
C CYS A 45 4.73 3.54 -7.71
N ASN A 46 4.62 3.05 -6.47
CA ASN A 46 5.10 1.71 -6.11
C ASN A 46 3.98 0.67 -6.09
N ILE A 47 2.77 1.02 -5.61
CA ILE A 47 1.68 0.05 -5.44
C ILE A 47 0.77 -0.06 -6.65
N PHE A 48 0.48 1.06 -7.33
CA PHE A 48 -0.45 1.06 -8.45
C PHE A 48 0.25 0.54 -9.70
N ARG A 49 -0.02 -0.72 -10.01
CA ARG A 49 0.40 -1.40 -11.23
C ARG A 49 -0.81 -1.98 -11.91
N THR A 50 -0.75 -2.06 -13.23
CA THR A 50 -1.73 -2.86 -13.97
C THR A 50 -1.49 -4.31 -13.58
N LEU A 51 -2.46 -4.92 -12.90
CA LEU A 51 -2.42 -6.35 -12.65
C LEU A 51 -2.45 -7.06 -14.03
N PRO A 52 -1.68 -8.16 -14.21
CA PRO A 52 -1.81 -8.96 -15.42
C PRO A 52 -3.29 -9.35 -15.58
N PRO A 53 -3.82 -9.40 -16.82
CA PRO A 53 -5.19 -9.85 -17.03
C PRO A 53 -5.32 -11.23 -16.38
N SER A 54 -6.20 -11.35 -15.40
CA SER A 54 -6.56 -12.65 -14.86
C SER A 54 -7.08 -13.47 -16.03
N ASP A 55 -6.48 -14.63 -16.31
CA ASP A 55 -7.09 -15.66 -17.17
C ASP A 55 -8.26 -16.29 -16.39
N SER A 56 -9.20 -15.44 -15.94
CA SER A 56 -10.23 -15.72 -14.95
C SER A 56 -11.45 -16.43 -15.55
N ASN A 57 -11.19 -17.42 -16.40
CA ASN A 57 -12.17 -18.48 -16.65
C ASN A 57 -11.78 -19.82 -16.02
N GLU A 58 -10.57 -19.96 -15.43
CA GLU A 58 -10.11 -21.22 -14.82
C GLU A 58 -9.40 -21.06 -13.47
N PHE A 59 -9.53 -19.92 -12.76
CA PHE A 59 -8.93 -19.81 -11.42
C PHE A 59 -9.74 -20.60 -10.39
N ASP A 60 -9.19 -21.73 -9.93
CA ASP A 60 -9.72 -22.52 -8.82
C ASP A 60 -8.94 -22.18 -7.54
N PRO A 61 -9.55 -21.46 -6.57
CA PRO A 61 -8.88 -21.11 -5.32
C PRO A 61 -8.49 -22.30 -4.44
N GLU A 62 -8.96 -23.52 -4.74
CA GLU A 62 -8.54 -24.76 -4.08
C GLU A 62 -7.38 -25.48 -4.79
N GLU A 63 -7.21 -25.31 -6.10
CA GLU A 63 -6.19 -26.04 -6.90
C GLU A 63 -5.00 -25.18 -7.36
N ASP A 64 -5.17 -23.86 -7.56
CA ASP A 64 -4.13 -23.01 -8.13
C ASP A 64 -3.16 -22.45 -7.09
N GLU A 65 -1.85 -22.60 -7.36
CA GLU A 65 -0.81 -21.96 -6.55
C GLU A 65 -0.85 -20.44 -6.73
N PRO A 66 -0.95 -19.65 -5.65
CA PRO A 66 -1.07 -18.20 -5.77
C PRO A 66 0.19 -17.59 -6.39
N THR A 67 0.01 -16.74 -7.41
CA THR A 67 1.14 -16.01 -7.99
C THR A 67 1.72 -15.04 -6.96
N LEU A 68 2.93 -15.33 -6.48
CA LEU A 68 3.65 -14.49 -5.54
C LEU A 68 4.33 -13.32 -6.26
N GLU A 69 4.15 -12.11 -5.74
CA GLU A 69 4.77 -10.92 -6.33
C GLU A 69 6.30 -10.93 -6.09
N ALA A 70 7.08 -10.92 -7.16
CA ALA A 70 8.54 -10.98 -7.10
C ALA A 70 9.16 -9.73 -6.43
N SER A 71 8.45 -8.59 -6.48
CA SER A 71 8.87 -7.35 -5.83
C SER A 71 8.39 -7.22 -4.38
N TRP A 72 7.84 -8.29 -3.79
CA TRP A 72 7.27 -8.28 -2.44
C TRP A 72 8.18 -7.69 -1.36
N PRO A 73 9.50 -7.97 -1.30
CA PRO A 73 10.37 -7.39 -0.28
C PRO A 73 10.40 -5.85 -0.27
N HIS A 74 10.12 -5.21 -1.41
CA HIS A 74 10.01 -3.76 -1.51
C HIS A 74 8.57 -3.29 -1.29
N LEU A 75 7.59 -3.98 -1.85
CA LEU A 75 6.18 -3.63 -1.69
C LEU A 75 5.72 -3.72 -0.23
N GLN A 76 6.17 -4.74 0.50
CA GLN A 76 5.91 -4.88 1.92
C GLN A 76 6.33 -3.62 2.69
N LEU A 77 7.52 -3.07 2.42
CA LEU A 77 8.00 -1.86 3.08
C LEU A 77 7.19 -0.63 2.69
N VAL A 78 6.73 -0.54 1.45
CA VAL A 78 5.86 0.56 0.99
C VAL A 78 4.50 0.51 1.69
N TYR A 79 3.89 -0.67 1.79
CA TYR A 79 2.62 -0.84 2.51
C TYR A 79 2.79 -0.58 4.01
N GLU A 80 3.86 -1.09 4.63
CA GLU A 80 4.15 -0.82 6.04
C GLU A 80 4.35 0.67 6.30
N PHE A 81 5.15 1.35 5.45
CA PHE A 81 5.33 2.79 5.52
C PHE A 81 3.98 3.53 5.44
N PHE A 82 3.12 3.14 4.50
CA PHE A 82 1.83 3.81 4.32
C PHE A 82 0.87 3.56 5.50
N ILE A 83 0.86 2.36 6.08
CA ILE A 83 0.09 2.08 7.30
C ILE A 83 0.59 2.95 8.46
N ARG A 84 1.92 3.02 8.69
CA ARG A 84 2.49 3.87 9.75
C ARG A 84 2.19 5.35 9.54
N PHE A 85 2.20 5.81 8.30
CA PHE A 85 1.77 7.16 7.93
C PHE A 85 0.30 7.43 8.31
N LEU A 86 -0.61 6.49 8.02
CA LEU A 86 -2.04 6.62 8.35
C LEU A 86 -2.33 6.47 9.86
N GLU A 87 -1.52 5.69 10.58
CA GLU A 87 -1.64 5.45 12.02
C GLU A 87 -0.97 6.54 12.88
N SER A 88 -0.12 7.37 12.29
CA SER A 88 0.55 8.46 13.00
C SER A 88 -0.45 9.36 13.71
N GLN A 89 -0.13 9.72 14.96
CA GLN A 89 -0.93 10.66 15.75
C GLN A 89 -0.93 12.07 15.17
N GLU A 90 0.08 12.39 14.35
CA GLU A 90 0.24 13.68 13.66
C GLU A 90 -0.46 13.70 12.29
N PHE A 91 -1.11 12.61 11.90
CA PHE A 91 -1.86 12.53 10.66
C PHE A 91 -3.07 13.47 10.69
N GLN A 92 -3.17 14.33 9.67
CA GLN A 92 -4.22 15.34 9.52
C GLN A 92 -5.14 14.98 8.34
N PRO A 93 -6.34 14.42 8.60
CA PRO A 93 -7.27 14.01 7.53
C PRO A 93 -7.71 15.18 6.64
N SER A 94 -7.79 16.40 7.20
CA SER A 94 -8.15 17.62 6.46
C SER A 94 -7.20 17.96 5.31
N ILE A 95 -5.91 17.62 5.46
CA ILE A 95 -4.87 17.81 4.44
C ILE A 95 -4.82 16.58 3.54
N ALA A 96 -4.80 15.39 4.13
CA ALA A 96 -4.68 14.13 3.40
C ALA A 96 -5.80 13.91 2.36
N LYS A 97 -7.03 14.34 2.64
CA LYS A 97 -8.17 14.22 1.70
C LYS A 97 -7.96 14.93 0.36
N LYS A 98 -7.03 15.89 0.29
CA LYS A 98 -6.69 16.59 -0.96
C LYS A 98 -5.88 15.72 -1.92
N TYR A 99 -5.22 14.69 -1.39
CA TYR A 99 -4.29 13.81 -2.12
C TYR A 99 -4.81 12.37 -2.20
N ILE A 100 -5.50 11.90 -1.16
CA ILE A 100 -6.24 10.63 -1.16
C ILE A 100 -7.65 10.95 -1.65
N ASP A 101 -7.78 11.11 -2.96
CA ASP A 101 -9.03 11.40 -3.64
C ASP A 101 -9.79 10.12 -4.04
N GLN A 102 -10.95 10.28 -4.67
CA GLN A 102 -11.75 9.14 -5.16
C GLN A 102 -10.95 8.28 -6.14
N LYS A 103 -10.10 8.89 -6.97
CA LYS A 103 -9.29 8.17 -7.95
C LYS A 103 -8.28 7.26 -7.26
N PHE A 104 -7.57 7.77 -6.25
CA PHE A 104 -6.65 6.97 -5.44
C PHE A 104 -7.36 5.76 -4.81
N VAL A 105 -8.56 5.94 -4.26
CA VAL A 105 -9.32 4.85 -3.64
C VAL A 105 -9.76 3.81 -4.67
N LEU A 106 -10.19 4.22 -5.86
CA LEU A 106 -10.55 3.29 -6.94
C LEU A 106 -9.35 2.44 -7.37
N GLN A 107 -8.18 3.06 -7.59
CA GLN A 107 -6.96 2.33 -7.92
C GLN A 107 -6.51 1.38 -6.79
N LEU A 108 -6.77 1.73 -5.54
CA LEU A 108 -6.50 0.85 -4.40
C LEU A 108 -7.44 -0.36 -4.37
N LEU A 109 -8.70 -0.17 -4.78
CA LEU A 109 -9.68 -1.25 -4.85
C LEU A 109 -9.36 -2.24 -5.97
N GLU A 110 -8.86 -1.77 -7.12
CA GLU A 110 -8.41 -2.63 -8.22
C GLU A 110 -7.30 -3.60 -7.79
N LEU A 111 -6.47 -3.23 -6.82
CA LEU A 111 -5.40 -4.10 -6.31
C LEU A 111 -5.93 -5.29 -5.47
N PHE A 112 -7.20 -5.29 -5.06
CA PHE A 112 -7.78 -6.45 -4.35
C PHE A 112 -7.89 -7.69 -5.23
N ASP A 113 -7.86 -7.53 -6.55
CA ASP A 113 -7.81 -8.62 -7.51
C ASP A 113 -6.40 -9.28 -7.59
N SER A 114 -5.44 -8.84 -6.76
CA SER A 114 -4.13 -9.48 -6.64
C SER A 114 -4.24 -10.90 -6.09
N GLU A 115 -3.58 -11.86 -6.76
CA GLU A 115 -3.51 -13.27 -6.34
C GLU A 115 -2.68 -13.48 -5.07
N ASP A 116 -1.79 -12.55 -4.73
CA ASP A 116 -0.93 -12.65 -3.55
C ASP A 116 -1.74 -12.38 -2.25
N PRO A 117 -1.98 -13.40 -1.40
CA PRO A 117 -2.75 -13.21 -0.16
C PRO A 117 -2.12 -12.19 0.78
N ARG A 118 -0.78 -12.04 0.74
CA ARG A 118 -0.07 -11.09 1.59
C ARG A 118 -0.43 -9.67 1.20
N GLU A 119 -0.52 -9.38 -0.10
CA GLU A 119 -0.90 -8.06 -0.59
C GLU A 119 -2.33 -7.71 -0.18
N ARG A 120 -3.27 -8.66 -0.33
CA ARG A 120 -4.67 -8.48 0.06
C ARG A 120 -4.83 -8.13 1.55
N ASP A 121 -4.04 -8.72 2.44
CA ASP A 121 -4.08 -8.40 3.87
C ASP A 121 -3.60 -6.98 4.19
N TYR A 122 -2.54 -6.51 3.51
CA TYR A 122 -2.09 -5.13 3.62
C TYR A 122 -3.10 -4.15 3.05
N LEU A 123 -3.67 -4.44 1.88
CA LEU A 123 -4.72 -3.62 1.25
C LEU A 123 -5.95 -3.48 2.15
N LYS A 124 -6.41 -4.60 2.75
CA LYS A 124 -7.51 -4.61 3.72
C LYS A 124 -7.23 -3.69 4.90
N THR A 125 -6.01 -3.73 5.43
CA THR A 125 -5.59 -2.88 6.54
C THR A 125 -5.56 -1.40 6.14
N VAL A 126 -4.92 -1.07 5.01
CA VAL A 126 -4.85 0.31 4.48
C VAL A 126 -6.24 0.87 4.25
N LEU A 127 -7.10 0.12 3.56
CA LEU A 127 -8.46 0.51 3.24
C LEU A 127 -9.25 0.79 4.52
N HIS A 128 -9.14 -0.10 5.52
CA HIS A 128 -9.78 0.07 6.82
C HIS A 128 -9.32 1.36 7.53
N ARG A 129 -8.01 1.68 7.48
CA ARG A 129 -7.46 2.91 8.07
C ARG A 129 -7.95 4.16 7.35
N ILE A 130 -7.95 4.17 6.01
CA ILE A 130 -8.50 5.26 5.20
C ILE A 130 -9.97 5.49 5.56
N TYR A 131 -10.80 4.45 5.51
CA TYR A 131 -12.22 4.55 5.87
C TYR A 131 -12.41 5.09 7.30
N GLY A 132 -11.67 4.59 8.29
CA GLY A 132 -11.78 5.05 9.67
C GLY A 132 -11.40 6.52 9.90
N LYS A 133 -10.48 7.07 9.09
CA LYS A 133 -10.02 8.48 9.20
C LYS A 133 -10.90 9.47 8.43
N PHE A 134 -11.45 9.07 7.28
CA PHE A 134 -12.23 9.96 6.41
C PHE A 134 -13.74 9.84 6.58
N LEU A 135 -14.23 8.72 7.12
CA LEU A 135 -15.64 8.47 7.37
C LEU A 135 -15.81 8.16 8.85
N GLY A 136 -15.86 9.22 9.66
CA GLY A 136 -16.12 9.12 11.09
C GLY A 136 -17.53 8.62 11.36
N LEU A 137 -17.73 7.29 11.36
CA LEU A 137 -18.66 6.49 12.17
C LEU A 137 -19.01 5.14 11.51
N ARG A 138 -18.99 4.10 12.36
CA ARG A 138 -19.61 2.75 12.25
C ARG A 138 -18.90 1.64 11.47
N GLN A 139 -18.18 0.82 12.24
CA GLN A 139 -18.42 -0.64 12.37
C GLN A 139 -19.30 -1.23 11.25
N SER A 140 -18.68 -1.65 10.15
CA SER A 140 -19.38 -2.42 9.12
C SER A 140 -18.37 -3.27 8.33
N TRP A 141 -17.79 -4.24 9.05
CA TRP A 141 -16.95 -5.30 8.50
C TRP A 141 -17.69 -6.31 7.60
N CYS A 142 -18.94 -6.03 7.18
CA CYS A 142 -19.73 -6.95 6.36
C CYS A 142 -19.44 -6.88 4.85
N PHE A 143 -18.68 -5.90 4.34
CA PHE A 143 -18.32 -5.86 2.91
C PHE A 143 -17.01 -6.59 2.57
N LEU A 144 -16.18 -6.92 3.56
CA LEU A 144 -14.87 -7.59 3.35
C LEU A 144 -14.89 -9.11 3.59
N CYS A 145 -16.06 -9.71 3.86
CA CYS A 145 -16.22 -11.17 3.93
C CYS A 145 -16.81 -11.77 2.63
N LYS A 146 -16.80 -11.02 1.53
CA LYS A 146 -17.21 -11.49 0.20
C LYS A 146 -16.14 -11.35 -0.88
N TYR A 147 -14.92 -10.97 -0.48
CA TYR A 147 -13.69 -11.10 -1.27
C TYR A 147 -12.67 -11.84 -0.42
#